data_AF-A0AAV8W7H7-F1
#
_entry.id   AF-A0AAV8W7H7-F1
#
_cell.length_a   1.000
_cell.length_b   1.000
_cell.length_c   1.000
_cell.angle_alpha   90.00
_cell.angle_beta   90.00
_cell.angle_gamma   90.00
#
_symmetry.space_group_name_H-M   'P 1'
#
loop_
_entity.id
_entity.type
_entity.pdbx_description
1 polymer ?
#
loop_
_entity_poly.entity_id
_entity_poly.type
_entity_poly.pdbx_seq_one_letter_code
_entity_poly.pdbx_strand_id
1 'polypeptide(L)'
;MKKPHSVFTISLLVLLCVLILSQEAEARRKILRGRKTLTRWYMRKPAIPAWAVATIVGVVQIAFGGAIYILLKICILDKPIQPRYQQVVPAGAP
;
A
#
# COMPACT_ATOMS: atom_id res chain seq x y z
N MET A 1 11.91 11.07 18.60
CA MET A 1 12.48 10.77 17.27
C MET A 1 11.85 9.47 16.74
N LYS A 2 10.87 9.54 15.83
CA LYS A 2 10.27 8.33 15.25
C LYS A 2 11.29 7.72 14.28
N LYS A 3 11.81 6.54 14.60
CA LYS A 3 12.92 5.90 13.89
C LYS A 3 12.47 5.54 12.46
N PRO A 4 13.23 5.91 11.40
CA PRO A 4 12.88 5.60 10.01
C PRO A 4 12.73 4.09 9.76
N HIS A 5 13.40 3.27 10.57
CA HIS A 5 13.27 1.81 10.55
C HIS A 5 11.83 1.31 10.75
N SER A 6 11.03 1.95 11.62
CA SER A 6 9.63 1.53 11.83
C SER A 6 8.75 1.77 10.60
N VAL A 7 8.98 2.86 9.87
CA VAL A 7 8.21 3.15 8.64
C VAL A 7 8.57 2.15 7.55
N PHE A 8 9.85 1.81 7.43
CA PHE A 8 10.33 0.80 6.48
C PHE A 8 9.76 -0.59 6.79
N THR A 9 9.77 -1.01 8.06
CA THR A 9 9.22 -2.32 8.45
C THR A 9 7.71 -2.39 8.24
N ILE A 10 6.97 -1.30 8.47
CA ILE A 10 5.52 -1.26 8.21
C ILE A 10 5.25 -1.38 6.70
N SER A 11 6.01 -0.65 5.87
CA SER A 11 5.88 -0.73 4.40
C SER A 11 6.18 -2.15 3.87
N LEU A 12 7.24 -2.79 4.37
CA LEU A 12 7.60 -4.16 4.04
C LEU A 12 6.49 -5.15 4.42
N LEU A 13 5.89 -4.98 5.60
CA LEU A 13 4.82 -5.85 6.10
C LEU A 13 3.53 -5.69 5.27
N VAL A 14 3.18 -4.47 4.88
CA VAL A 14 2.06 -4.20 3.97
C VAL A 14 2.29 -4.85 2.60
N LEU A 15 3.50 -4.72 2.02
CA LEU A 15 3.86 -5.35 0.76
C LEU A 15 3.76 -6.88 0.85
N LEU A 16 4.23 -7.47 1.95
CA LEU A 16 4.17 -8.91 2.21
C LEU A 16 2.71 -9.39 2.30
N CYS A 17 1.85 -8.66 3.00
CA CYS A 17 0.42 -8.98 3.06
C CYS A 17 -0.25 -8.93 1.68
N VAL A 18 0.05 -7.92 0.86
CA VAL A 18 -0.48 -7.81 -0.51
C VAL A 18 -0.01 -8.97 -1.40
N LEU A 19 1.25 -9.41 -1.24
CA LEU A 19 1.78 -10.58 -1.96
C LEU A 19 1.02 -11.87 -1.58
N ILE A 20 0.78 -12.09 -0.29
CA ILE A 20 0.10 -13.30 0.19
C ILE A 20 -1.37 -13.34 -0.26
N LEU A 21 -2.01 -12.18 -0.30
CA LEU A 21 -3.41 -12.03 -0.73
C LEU A 21 -3.59 -12.06 -2.26
N SER A 22 -2.51 -12.04 -3.05
CA SER A 22 -2.56 -12.15 -4.51
C SER A 22 -2.79 -13.60 -4.97
N GLN A 23 -3.98 -14.14 -4.66
CA GLN A 23 -4.41 -15.52 -4.92
C GLN A 23 -4.68 -15.84 -6.40
N GLU A 24 -4.78 -14.81 -7.25
CA GLU A 24 -5.02 -14.92 -8.71
C GLU A 24 -3.97 -15.82 -9.40
N ALA A 25 -2.71 -15.79 -8.96
CA ALA A 25 -1.63 -16.60 -9.52
C ALA A 25 -1.79 -18.10 -9.22
N GLU A 26 -2.37 -18.46 -8.07
CA GLU A 26 -2.65 -19.86 -7.72
C GLU A 26 -3.82 -20.44 -8.50
N ALA A 27 -4.86 -19.64 -8.73
CA ALA A 27 -6.03 -20.07 -9.50
C ALA A 27 -5.64 -20.45 -10.93
N ARG A 28 -4.83 -19.61 -11.60
CA ARG A 28 -4.31 -19.90 -12.95
C ARG A 28 -3.42 -21.14 -12.97
N ARG A 29 -2.56 -21.35 -11.97
CA ARG A 29 -1.72 -22.56 -11.84
C ARG A 29 -2.56 -23.83 -11.59
N LYS A 30 -3.66 -23.73 -10.85
CA LYS A 30 -4.57 -24.85 -10.60
C LYS A 30 -5.34 -25.27 -11.86
N ILE A 31 -5.75 -24.31 -12.69
CA ILE A 31 -6.35 -24.57 -14.01
C ILE A 31 -5.34 -25.27 -14.95
N LEU A 32 -4.11 -24.72 -15.08
CA LEU A 32 -3.09 -25.25 -15.99
C LEU A 32 -2.55 -26.64 -15.59
N ARG A 33 -2.65 -27.01 -14.29
CA ARG A 33 -2.28 -28.34 -13.80
C ARG A 33 -3.34 -29.41 -14.03
N GLY A 34 -4.45 -29.09 -14.72
CA GLY A 34 -5.41 -30.09 -15.20
C GLY A 34 -6.09 -30.92 -14.11
N ARG A 35 -6.13 -30.43 -12.86
CA ARG A 35 -6.79 -31.15 -11.76
C ARG A 35 -8.30 -31.16 -12.02
N LYS A 36 -8.82 -32.29 -12.52
CA LYS A 36 -10.23 -32.51 -12.92
C LYS A 36 -11.27 -32.36 -11.79
N THR A 37 -10.88 -31.94 -10.60
CA THR A 37 -11.77 -31.59 -9.50
C THR A 37 -11.78 -30.07 -9.25
N LEU A 38 -12.03 -29.30 -10.32
CA LEU A 38 -12.72 -28.02 -10.15
C LEU A 38 -14.13 -28.36 -9.65
N THR A 39 -14.40 -28.09 -8.38
CA THR A 39 -15.74 -28.27 -7.80
C THR A 39 -16.77 -27.49 -8.62
N ARG A 40 -18.00 -27.98 -8.69
CA ARG A 40 -19.14 -27.43 -9.47
C ARG A 40 -19.36 -25.91 -9.27
N TRP A 41 -18.86 -25.35 -8.16
CA TRP A 41 -18.83 -23.92 -7.86
C TRP A 41 -17.88 -23.09 -8.74
N TYR A 42 -16.80 -23.67 -9.27
CA TYR A 42 -15.83 -22.98 -10.13
C TYR A 42 -16.36 -22.72 -11.54
N MET A 43 -17.21 -23.63 -12.06
CA MET A 43 -17.89 -23.46 -13.35
C MET A 43 -19.10 -22.53 -13.26
N ARG A 44 -19.45 -22.08 -12.05
CA ARG A 44 -20.50 -21.08 -11.88
C ARG A 44 -19.93 -19.76 -12.38
N LYS A 45 -20.53 -19.21 -13.44
CA LYS A 45 -20.17 -17.88 -13.93
C LYS A 45 -20.22 -16.92 -12.72
N PRO A 46 -19.14 -16.19 -12.41
CA PRO A 46 -19.18 -15.21 -11.35
C PRO A 46 -20.31 -14.23 -11.67
N ALA A 47 -21.11 -13.88 -10.67
CA ALA A 47 -22.22 -12.93 -10.84
C ALA A 47 -21.73 -11.55 -11.30
N ILE A 48 -20.45 -11.26 -11.04
CA ILE A 48 -19.77 -10.02 -11.38
C ILE A 48 -18.80 -10.33 -12.53
N PRO A 49 -18.85 -9.60 -13.66
CA PRO A 49 -17.92 -9.80 -14.75
C PRO A 49 -16.49 -9.42 -14.33
N ALA A 50 -15.50 -10.09 -14.92
CA ALA A 50 -14.08 -9.91 -14.55
C ALA A 50 -13.60 -8.45 -14.70
N TRP A 51 -14.10 -7.72 -15.71
CA TRP A 51 -13.76 -6.31 -15.90
C TRP A 51 -14.23 -5.43 -14.73
N ALA A 52 -15.38 -5.73 -14.13
CA ALA A 52 -15.93 -4.94 -13.03
C ALA A 52 -15.09 -5.10 -11.77
N VAL A 53 -14.64 -6.32 -11.48
CA VAL A 53 -13.71 -6.59 -10.36
C VAL A 53 -12.41 -5.81 -10.57
N ALA A 54 -11.82 -5.85 -11.77
CA ALA A 54 -10.60 -5.12 -12.08
C ALA A 54 -10.77 -3.60 -11.92
N THR A 55 -11.91 -3.02 -12.36
CA THR A 55 -12.19 -1.59 -12.19
C THR A 55 -12.36 -1.19 -10.72
N ILE A 56 -13.06 -2.00 -9.92
CA ILE A 56 -13.28 -1.71 -8.50
C ILE A 56 -11.95 -1.75 -7.75
N VAL A 57 -11.14 -2.80 -7.98
CA VAL A 57 -9.81 -2.92 -7.38
C VAL A 57 -8.91 -1.75 -7.80
N GLY A 58 -8.93 -1.36 -9.08
CA GLY A 58 -8.18 -0.21 -9.57
C GLY A 58 -8.55 1.11 -8.87
N VAL A 59 -9.85 1.39 -8.73
CA VAL A 59 -10.34 2.59 -8.04
C VAL A 59 -9.93 2.59 -6.55
N VAL A 60 -10.07 1.46 -5.87
CA VAL A 60 -9.66 1.32 -4.47
C VAL A 60 -8.16 1.53 -4.33
N GLN A 61 -7.36 1.00 -5.25
CA GLN A 61 -5.90 1.15 -5.22
C GLN A 61 -5.47 2.61 -5.41
N ILE A 62 -6.12 3.35 -6.30
CA ILE A 62 -5.86 4.78 -6.52
C ILE A 62 -6.22 5.58 -5.26
N ALA A 63 -7.41 5.31 -4.68
CA ALA A 63 -7.85 5.96 -3.46
C ALA A 63 -6.89 5.68 -2.28
N PHE A 64 -6.43 4.43 -2.14
CA PHE A 64 -5.48 4.02 -1.11
C PHE A 64 -4.12 4.71 -1.28
N GLY A 65 -3.60 4.79 -2.50
CA GLY A 65 -2.37 5.53 -2.81
C GLY A 65 -2.48 7.03 -2.47
N GLY A 66 -3.62 7.65 -2.80
CA GLY A 66 -3.93 9.03 -2.43
C GLY A 66 -3.97 9.25 -0.92
N ALA A 67 -4.61 8.34 -0.18
CA ALA A 67 -4.65 8.39 1.28
C ALA A 67 -3.25 8.30 1.91
N ILE A 68 -2.39 7.41 1.40
CA ILE A 68 -0.99 7.29 1.86
C ILE A 68 -0.22 8.59 1.62
N TYR A 69 -0.41 9.23 0.46
CA TYR A 69 0.24 10.50 0.15
C TYR A 69 -0.16 11.62 1.12
N ILE A 70 -1.45 11.74 1.44
CA ILE A 70 -1.94 12.73 2.41
C ILE A 70 -1.29 12.48 3.78
N LEU A 71 -1.23 11.22 4.20
CA LEU A 71 -0.65 10.83 5.48
C LEU A 71 0.86 11.16 5.54
N LEU A 72 1.58 10.94 4.44
CA LEU A 72 2.98 11.35 4.28
C LEU A 72 3.14 12.86 4.38
N LYS A 73 2.28 13.62 3.69
CA LYS A 73 2.32 15.09 3.68
C LYS A 73 2.22 15.66 5.09
N ILE A 74 1.23 15.21 5.84
CA ILE A 74 0.98 15.65 7.22
C ILE A 74 2.11 15.19 8.16
N CYS A 75 2.61 13.96 8.01
CA CYS A 75 3.58 13.41 8.97
C CYS A 75 5.02 13.92 8.78
N ILE A 76 5.42 14.19 7.53
CA ILE A 76 6.82 14.47 7.16
C ILE A 76 6.98 15.87 6.58
N LEU A 77 6.15 16.24 5.61
CA LEU A 77 6.34 17.45 4.81
C LEU A 77 5.94 18.73 5.57
N ASP A 78 4.87 18.68 6.34
CA ASP A 78 4.36 19.84 7.07
C ASP A 78 5.08 20.10 8.41
N LYS A 79 6.17 19.37 8.71
CA LYS A 79 6.96 19.65 9.90
C LYS A 79 7.86 20.86 9.66
N PRO A 80 7.75 21.93 10.46
CA PRO A 80 8.66 23.06 10.34
C PRO A 80 10.09 22.59 10.61
N ILE A 81 10.96 22.78 9.62
CA ILE A 81 12.41 22.58 9.75
C ILE A 81 12.87 23.69 10.71
N GLN A 82 13.20 23.34 11.95
CA GLN A 82 13.80 24.28 12.90
C GLN A 82 15.24 24.57 12.43
N PRO A 83 15.54 25.77 11.90
CA PRO A 83 16.89 26.07 11.43
C PRO A 83 17.81 26.24 12.65
N ARG A 84 18.74 25.30 12.83
CA ARG A 84 19.73 25.29 13.93
C ARG A 84 20.54 26.60 14.03
N TYR A 85 20.66 27.33 12.92
CA TYR A 85 21.44 28.57 12.81
C TYR A 85 20.79 29.80 13.45
N GLN A 86 19.48 29.80 13.73
CA GLN A 86 18.81 30.92 14.41
C GLN A 86 19.06 30.97 15.92
N GLN A 87 19.74 29.98 16.51
CA GLN A 87 20.00 29.93 17.96
C GLN A 87 21.29 30.62 18.40
N VAL A 88 22.06 31.21 17.48
CA VAL A 88 23.21 32.04 17.87
C VAL A 88 22.68 33.43 18.17
N VAL A 89 22.34 33.68 19.44
CA VAL A 89 22.20 35.05 19.95
C VAL A 89 23.54 35.76 19.67
N PRO A 90 23.57 36.85 18.88
CA PRO A 90 24.81 37.59 18.71
C PRO A 90 25.22 38.12 20.10
N ALA A 91 26.34 37.62 20.60
CA ALA A 91 26.99 38.14 21.79
C ALA A 91 27.47 39.56 21.49
N GLY A 92 26.61 40.55 21.71
CA GLY A 92 26.87 41.96 21.42
C GLY A 92 25.73 42.61 20.64
N ALA A 93 24.63 42.88 21.33
CA ALA A 93 23.80 44.06 21.05
C ALA A 93 23.95 44.98 22.27
N PRO A 94 23.99 46.32 22.10
CA PRO A 94 24.18 47.26 23.21
C PRO A 94 23.11 47.12 24.29
#